data_AF-A0A8K0HP79-F1
#
_entry.id   AF-A0A8K0HP79-F1
#
_cell.length_a   1.000
_cell.length_b   1.000
_cell.length_c   1.000
_cell.angle_alpha   90.00
_cell.angle_beta   90.00
_cell.angle_gamma   90.00
#
_symmetry.space_group_name_H-M   'P 1'
#
loop_
_entity.id
_entity.type
_entity.pdbx_description
1 polymer ?
#
loop_
_entity_poly.entity_id
_entity_poly.type
_entity_poly.pdbx_seq_one_letter_code
_entity_poly.pdbx_strand_id
1 'polypeptide(L)'
;MGTQQPPPSHPSQGAAKEEDQAADQHEKGQVQDAGALFVLKSKGSWVHSGYHLTTSIVAPALLSLPYAFTFLGWICGIVSLVIGALVTFYSYNLISMVLERHAELGHRHLRFRDMAHDILGPKWGRYYVGPIQFMVCYGAVVACTLLGGQCMKSIYLLSNPNGSMKLYEFVIIFGCFMLILAQIPSFHSLRHINLVSLVLSLSYSACATAASIYIGNSSKGPKKDYSIKGDTESQIFGIFNAIAIIATTYGNGIIPEIQATLAPPVKGKMFKGLCVCYGVLTVTFFSVAISGYWAFGNQSEGLILTNFLEDGKTLVPKWFIFMTNVFTILQLSAVGVVYLQPTNEVLEKTFGDPSNPEFSARNVFPRVITAPCRLS
;
A
#
# COMPACT_ATOMS: atom_id res chain seq x y z
N MET A 1 -10.08 44.72 48.49
CA MET A 1 -9.95 43.82 47.33
C MET A 1 -8.49 43.75 46.94
N GLY A 2 -7.83 42.64 47.26
CA GLY A 2 -6.47 42.34 46.81
C GLY A 2 -6.41 40.84 46.55
N THR A 3 -6.42 40.44 45.29
CA THR A 3 -6.37 39.05 44.84
C THR A 3 -4.95 38.50 45.02
N GLN A 4 -4.80 37.51 45.90
CA GLN A 4 -3.57 36.73 46.02
C GLN A 4 -3.45 35.76 44.84
N GLN A 5 -2.30 35.77 44.19
CA GLN A 5 -1.92 34.87 43.11
C GLN A 5 -1.29 33.61 43.72
N PRO A 6 -1.68 32.39 43.32
CA PRO A 6 -1.09 31.17 43.87
C PRO A 6 0.34 30.96 43.35
N PRO A 7 1.21 30.28 44.12
CA PRO A 7 2.60 30.07 43.74
C PRO A 7 2.72 29.11 42.54
N PRO A 8 3.78 29.22 41.73
CA PRO A 8 4.02 28.33 40.60
C PRO A 8 4.25 26.90 41.12
N SER A 9 3.44 25.96 40.62
CA SER A 9 3.63 24.54 40.87
C SER A 9 4.89 24.06 40.14
N HIS A 10 5.97 23.82 40.87
CA HIS A 10 7.08 23.02 40.36
C HIS A 10 6.59 21.59 40.09
N PRO A 11 6.90 20.99 38.92
CA PRO A 11 6.67 19.56 38.71
C PRO A 11 7.36 18.78 39.84
N SER A 12 6.65 17.84 40.46
CA SER A 12 7.26 17.01 41.50
C SER A 12 8.43 16.23 40.89
N GLN A 13 9.56 16.13 41.60
CA GLN A 13 10.73 15.37 41.15
C GLN A 13 10.43 13.89 40.85
N GLY A 14 9.28 13.38 41.31
CA GLY A 14 8.77 12.05 40.97
C GLY A 14 8.24 11.97 39.54
N ALA A 15 7.46 12.96 39.09
CA ALA A 15 6.91 12.98 37.73
C ALA A 15 8.00 13.12 36.65
N ALA A 16 9.01 13.98 36.90
CA ALA A 16 10.15 14.13 36.00
C ALA A 16 11.01 12.86 35.91
N LYS A 17 11.15 12.11 37.01
CA LYS A 17 11.86 10.82 37.03
C LYS A 17 11.07 9.69 36.36
N GLU A 18 9.75 9.70 36.47
CA GLU A 18 8.88 8.73 35.77
C GLU A 18 8.87 8.98 34.26
N GLU A 19 8.87 10.24 33.82
CA GLU A 19 9.04 10.60 32.40
C GLU A 19 10.42 10.22 31.86
N ASP A 20 11.50 10.49 32.63
CA ASP A 20 12.87 10.10 32.24
C ASP A 20 13.04 8.58 32.20
N GLN A 21 12.46 7.84 33.15
CA GLN A 21 12.51 6.38 33.16
C GLN A 21 11.65 5.76 32.07
N ALA A 22 10.50 6.36 31.75
CA ALA A 22 9.66 5.93 30.63
C ALA A 22 10.37 6.19 29.29
N ALA A 23 11.04 7.34 29.15
CA ALA A 23 11.86 7.67 27.99
C ALA A 23 13.05 6.70 27.84
N ASP A 24 13.79 6.44 28.92
CA ASP A 24 14.96 5.55 28.92
C ASP A 24 14.59 4.07 28.70
N GLN A 25 13.41 3.64 29.17
CA GLN A 25 12.86 2.30 28.86
C GLN A 25 12.35 2.21 27.41
N HIS A 26 11.76 3.28 26.88
CA HIS A 26 11.30 3.34 25.48
C HIS A 26 12.49 3.35 24.51
N GLU A 27 13.56 4.07 24.84
CA GLU A 27 14.80 4.15 24.08
C GLU A 27 15.56 2.81 24.12
N LYS A 28 15.68 2.16 25.28
CA LYS A 28 16.23 0.78 25.39
C LYS A 28 15.41 -0.25 24.61
N GLY A 29 14.09 -0.11 24.60
CA GLY A 29 13.19 -0.97 23.82
C GLY A 29 13.33 -0.81 22.30
N GLN A 30 13.67 0.40 21.81
CA GLN A 30 13.98 0.66 20.40
C GLN A 30 15.35 0.12 19.99
N VAL A 31 16.35 0.16 20.89
CA VAL A 31 17.71 -0.37 20.64
C VAL A 31 17.74 -1.91 20.55
N GLN A 32 16.74 -2.61 21.08
CA GLN A 32 16.66 -4.08 21.02
C GLN A 32 15.89 -4.62 19.80
N ASP A 33 15.31 -3.74 18.99
CA ASP A 33 14.55 -4.08 17.79
C ASP A 33 15.46 -4.06 16.54
N ALA A 34 15.76 -5.24 16.00
CA ALA A 34 16.65 -5.39 14.84
C ALA A 34 16.15 -4.61 13.60
N GLY A 35 14.83 -4.47 13.44
CA GLY A 35 14.21 -3.65 12.40
C GLY A 35 14.49 -2.16 12.59
N ALA A 36 14.37 -1.67 13.84
CA ALA A 36 14.70 -0.29 14.19
C ALA A 36 16.18 0.04 13.98
N LEU A 37 17.08 -0.87 14.38
CA LEU A 37 18.53 -0.74 14.19
C LEU A 37 18.94 -0.64 12.71
N PHE A 38 18.26 -1.36 11.82
CA PHE A 38 18.48 -1.26 10.37
C PHE A 38 18.01 0.09 9.81
N VAL A 39 16.81 0.53 10.20
CA VAL A 39 16.26 1.81 9.78
C VAL A 39 17.18 2.96 10.20
N LEU A 40 17.76 2.89 11.40
CA LEU A 40 18.74 3.85 11.89
C LEU A 40 20.07 3.82 11.11
N LYS A 41 20.47 2.67 10.54
CA LYS A 41 21.62 2.56 9.63
C LYS A 41 21.32 3.04 8.20
N SER A 42 20.05 3.15 7.81
CA SER A 42 19.67 3.54 6.45
C SER A 42 20.09 4.99 6.13
N LYS A 43 20.79 5.16 5.00
CA LYS A 43 21.24 6.47 4.47
C LYS A 43 20.43 6.90 3.24
N GLY A 44 19.09 6.81 3.31
CA GLY A 44 18.20 7.14 2.18
C GLY A 44 18.23 8.63 1.80
N SER A 45 18.22 8.92 0.50
CA SER A 45 18.10 10.29 -0.06
C SER A 45 16.63 10.66 -0.35
N TRP A 46 16.34 11.89 -0.74
CA TRP A 46 14.97 12.27 -1.14
C TRP A 46 14.48 11.53 -2.41
N VAL A 47 15.41 11.08 -3.26
CA VAL A 47 15.07 10.22 -4.41
C VAL A 47 14.64 8.84 -3.91
N HIS A 48 15.30 8.34 -2.86
CA HIS A 48 14.94 7.11 -2.17
C HIS A 48 13.51 7.15 -1.63
N SER A 49 13.12 8.19 -0.90
CA SER A 49 11.74 8.33 -0.45
C SER A 49 10.77 8.41 -1.63
N GLY A 50 11.12 9.11 -2.71
CA GLY A 50 10.29 9.23 -3.91
C GLY A 50 9.88 7.89 -4.51
N TYR A 51 10.83 7.00 -4.84
CA TYR A 51 10.47 5.70 -5.44
C TYR A 51 9.90 4.70 -4.42
N HIS A 52 10.26 4.80 -3.12
CA HIS A 52 9.60 4.00 -2.07
C HIS A 52 8.12 4.37 -1.95
N LEU A 53 7.81 5.66 -1.87
CA LEU A 53 6.43 6.19 -1.86
C LEU A 53 5.68 5.76 -3.11
N THR A 54 6.30 5.94 -4.28
CA THR A 54 5.68 5.59 -5.56
C THR A 54 5.40 4.09 -5.65
N THR A 55 6.32 3.25 -5.19
CA THR A 55 6.13 1.79 -5.16
C THR A 55 4.97 1.38 -4.25
N SER A 56 4.86 2.01 -3.08
CA SER A 56 3.80 1.68 -2.12
C SER A 56 2.41 2.16 -2.52
N ILE A 57 2.31 3.27 -3.27
CA ILE A 57 1.02 3.85 -3.69
C ILE A 57 0.64 3.43 -5.11
N VAL A 58 1.57 3.49 -6.06
CA VAL A 58 1.37 3.08 -7.46
C VAL A 58 1.46 1.55 -7.56
N ALA A 59 0.49 0.91 -6.92
CA ALA A 59 0.29 -0.52 -6.92
C ALA A 59 -0.78 -0.93 -7.94
N PRO A 60 -0.87 -2.21 -8.31
CA PRO A 60 -1.83 -2.71 -9.29
C PRO A 60 -3.31 -2.48 -8.97
N ALA A 61 -3.66 -2.06 -7.74
CA ALA A 61 -5.00 -1.55 -7.43
C ALA A 61 -5.46 -0.44 -8.38
N LEU A 62 -4.52 0.34 -8.96
CA LEU A 62 -4.85 1.39 -9.93
C LEU A 62 -5.50 0.84 -11.21
N LEU A 63 -5.27 -0.44 -11.53
CA LEU A 63 -5.86 -1.11 -12.68
C LEU A 63 -7.38 -1.36 -12.52
N SER A 64 -7.92 -1.11 -11.33
CA SER A 64 -9.36 -1.11 -11.02
C SER A 64 -10.00 0.28 -11.16
N LEU A 65 -9.24 1.34 -11.41
CA LEU A 65 -9.79 2.70 -11.53
C LEU A 65 -10.82 2.83 -12.67
N PRO A 66 -10.65 2.22 -13.86
CA PRO A 66 -11.71 2.23 -14.88
C PRO A 66 -13.03 1.64 -14.39
N TYR A 67 -12.98 0.61 -13.55
CA TYR A 67 -14.16 0.01 -12.95
C TYR A 67 -14.87 0.95 -11.97
N ALA A 68 -14.13 1.74 -11.19
CA ALA A 68 -14.75 2.75 -10.33
C ALA A 68 -15.58 3.77 -11.14
N PHE A 69 -15.14 4.09 -12.36
CA PHE A 69 -15.87 5.01 -13.25
C PHE A 69 -17.17 4.42 -13.78
N THR A 70 -17.38 3.10 -13.79
CA THR A 70 -18.67 2.52 -14.22
C THR A 70 -19.83 2.87 -13.27
N PHE A 71 -19.51 3.22 -12.03
CA PHE A 71 -20.49 3.64 -11.02
C PHE A 71 -20.57 5.15 -10.84
N LEU A 72 -19.44 5.86 -11.00
CA LEU A 72 -19.37 7.31 -10.81
C LEU A 72 -19.65 8.10 -12.10
N GLY A 73 -19.42 7.49 -13.26
CA GLY A 73 -19.35 8.20 -14.54
C GLY A 73 -18.12 9.10 -14.65
N TRP A 74 -18.03 9.82 -15.77
CA TRP A 74 -16.87 10.64 -16.12
C TRP A 74 -16.57 11.76 -15.11
N ILE A 75 -17.58 12.60 -14.82
CA ILE A 75 -17.37 13.82 -14.03
C ILE A 75 -17.03 13.44 -12.58
N CYS A 76 -17.88 12.65 -11.92
CA CYS A 76 -17.65 12.26 -10.53
C CYS A 76 -16.42 11.37 -10.39
N GLY A 77 -16.09 10.54 -11.39
CA GLY A 77 -14.85 9.76 -11.41
C GLY A 77 -13.60 10.64 -11.40
N ILE A 78 -13.50 11.61 -12.31
CA ILE A 78 -12.37 12.55 -12.36
C ILE A 78 -12.28 13.40 -11.10
N VAL A 79 -13.41 13.95 -10.64
CA VAL A 79 -13.47 14.75 -9.42
C VAL A 79 -13.00 13.92 -8.21
N SER A 80 -13.43 12.66 -8.11
CA SER A 80 -13.01 11.76 -7.02
C SER A 80 -11.51 11.44 -7.08
N LEU A 81 -10.93 11.26 -8.27
CA LEU A 81 -9.48 11.10 -8.42
C LEU A 81 -8.71 12.34 -7.96
N VAL A 82 -9.17 13.55 -8.34
CA VAL A 82 -8.53 14.81 -7.95
C VAL A 82 -8.64 15.03 -6.44
N ILE A 83 -9.82 14.84 -5.86
CA ILE A 83 -10.04 14.95 -4.42
C ILE A 83 -9.17 13.93 -3.68
N GLY A 84 -9.16 12.68 -4.12
CA GLY A 84 -8.31 11.63 -3.56
C GLY A 84 -6.83 12.03 -3.55
N ALA A 85 -6.33 12.57 -4.66
CA ALA A 85 -4.96 13.06 -4.76
C ALA A 85 -4.68 14.22 -3.79
N LEU A 86 -5.54 15.25 -3.77
CA LEU A 86 -5.35 16.43 -2.93
C LEU A 86 -5.38 16.09 -1.43
N VAL A 87 -6.37 15.31 -1.01
CA VAL A 87 -6.54 14.89 0.39
C VAL A 87 -5.34 14.07 0.83
N THR A 88 -4.97 13.04 0.07
CA THR A 88 -3.86 12.17 0.47
C THR A 88 -2.51 12.88 0.42
N PHE A 89 -2.26 13.76 -0.57
CA PHE A 89 -1.03 14.54 -0.62
C PHE A 89 -0.90 15.42 0.63
N TYR A 90 -1.98 16.12 0.97
CA TYR A 90 -2.03 16.98 2.14
C TYR A 90 -1.84 16.18 3.43
N SER A 91 -2.57 15.08 3.61
CA SER A 91 -2.45 14.21 4.79
C SER A 91 -1.05 13.61 4.95
N TYR A 92 -0.43 13.12 3.87
CA TYR A 92 0.93 12.55 3.94
C TYR A 92 1.99 13.60 4.17
N ASN A 93 1.82 14.81 3.62
CA ASN A 93 2.71 15.92 3.92
C ASN A 93 2.60 16.34 5.40
N LEU A 94 1.39 16.45 5.94
CA LEU A 94 1.17 16.74 7.37
C LEU A 94 1.85 15.70 8.27
N ILE A 95 1.60 14.41 8.02
CA ILE A 95 2.22 13.32 8.79
C ILE A 95 3.74 13.42 8.72
N SER A 96 4.29 13.71 7.54
CA SER A 96 5.72 13.87 7.35
C SER A 96 6.32 15.00 8.19
N MET A 97 5.67 16.17 8.21
CA MET A 97 6.10 17.32 8.99
C MET A 97 6.01 17.06 10.50
N VAL A 98 4.96 16.36 10.96
CA VAL A 98 4.83 15.96 12.36
C VAL A 98 5.98 15.03 12.77
N LEU A 99 6.26 14.01 11.97
CA LEU A 99 7.40 13.11 12.21
C LEU A 99 8.75 13.85 12.21
N GLU A 100 8.92 14.80 11.29
CA GLU A 100 10.13 15.63 11.22
C GLU A 100 10.28 16.46 12.49
N ARG A 101 9.21 17.10 12.94
CA ARG A 101 9.20 17.90 14.18
C ARG A 101 9.53 17.08 15.42
N HIS A 102 8.94 15.90 15.57
CA HIS A 102 9.26 15.01 16.70
C HIS A 102 10.72 14.53 16.64
N ALA A 103 11.25 14.23 15.45
CA ALA A 103 12.66 13.88 15.29
C ALA A 103 13.61 15.03 15.67
N GLU A 104 13.26 16.29 15.40
CA GLU A 104 14.01 17.47 15.87
C GLU A 104 14.01 17.61 17.39
N LEU A 105 12.95 17.15 18.07
CA LEU A 105 12.84 17.13 19.53
C LEU A 105 13.53 15.92 20.17
N GLY A 106 14.17 15.05 19.39
CA GLY A 106 14.83 13.83 19.86
C GLY A 106 13.98 12.56 19.81
N HIS A 107 12.68 12.69 19.51
CA HIS A 107 11.72 11.57 19.46
C HIS A 107 11.54 11.07 18.02
N ARG A 108 12.51 10.28 17.52
CA ARG A 108 12.43 9.72 16.16
C ARG A 108 11.48 8.52 16.11
N HIS A 109 10.24 8.77 15.70
CA HIS A 109 9.26 7.71 15.43
C HIS A 109 9.59 6.95 14.15
N LEU A 110 9.61 5.62 14.24
CA LEU A 110 9.89 4.74 13.10
C LEU A 110 8.63 4.14 12.49
N ARG A 111 7.54 4.06 13.27
CA ARG A 111 6.30 3.40 12.88
C ARG A 111 5.09 4.29 13.09
N PHE A 112 4.04 4.03 12.31
CA PHE A 112 2.77 4.76 12.45
C PHE A 112 2.15 4.60 13.84
N ARG A 113 2.19 3.40 14.40
CA ARG A 113 1.67 3.15 15.75
C ARG A 113 2.46 3.86 16.85
N ASP A 114 3.77 4.04 16.67
CA ASP A 114 4.63 4.66 17.69
C ASP A 114 4.29 6.15 17.75
N MET A 115 4.17 6.78 16.57
CA MET A 115 3.68 8.14 16.44
C MET A 115 2.25 8.29 17.01
N ALA A 116 1.36 7.34 16.74
CA ALA A 116 0.00 7.39 17.26
C ALA A 116 -0.07 7.23 18.79
N HIS A 117 0.81 6.39 19.36
CA HIS A 117 0.92 6.20 20.80
C HIS A 117 1.43 7.47 21.49
N ASP A 118 2.44 8.13 20.92
CA ASP A 118 3.01 9.36 21.48
C ASP A 118 2.02 10.54 21.40
N ILE A 119 1.34 10.71 20.26
CA ILE A 119 0.46 11.87 20.02
C ILE A 119 -0.92 11.70 20.67
N LEU A 120 -1.56 10.54 20.53
CA LEU A 120 -2.93 10.30 21.02
C LEU A 120 -2.95 9.59 22.38
N GLY A 121 -1.80 9.16 22.87
CA GLY A 121 -1.65 8.41 24.11
C GLY A 121 -1.86 6.89 23.93
N PRO A 122 -1.51 6.10 24.97
CA PRO A 122 -1.45 4.64 24.88
C PRO A 122 -2.76 3.96 24.49
N LYS A 123 -3.89 4.47 24.99
CA LYS A 123 -5.22 3.89 24.76
C LYS A 123 -5.66 4.07 23.31
N TRP A 124 -5.57 5.29 22.78
CA TRP A 124 -5.98 5.60 21.41
C TRP A 124 -5.04 4.99 20.36
N GLY A 125 -3.72 5.04 20.62
CA GLY A 125 -2.74 4.39 19.76
C GLY A 125 -2.98 2.88 19.63
N ARG A 126 -3.22 2.19 20.76
CA ARG A 126 -3.40 0.73 20.79
C ARG A 126 -4.77 0.25 20.30
N TYR A 127 -5.86 0.89 20.73
CA TYR A 127 -7.22 0.35 20.50
C TYR A 127 -7.96 1.00 19.33
N TYR A 128 -7.47 2.12 18.80
CA TYR A 128 -8.10 2.79 17.66
C TYR A 128 -7.18 2.76 16.43
N VAL A 129 -5.99 3.36 16.51
CA VAL A 129 -5.09 3.48 15.35
C VAL A 129 -4.48 2.13 14.96
N GLY A 130 -4.04 1.33 15.94
CA GLY A 130 -3.48 0.00 15.70
C GLY A 130 -4.41 -0.89 14.85
N PRO A 131 -5.66 -1.15 15.27
CA PRO A 131 -6.61 -1.96 14.50
C PRO A 131 -6.87 -1.46 13.09
N ILE A 132 -7.00 -0.13 12.89
CA ILE A 132 -7.19 0.47 11.57
C ILE A 132 -5.96 0.22 10.69
N GLN A 133 -4.74 0.46 11.21
CA GLN A 133 -3.50 0.21 10.47
C GLN A 133 -3.38 -1.27 10.07
N PHE A 134 -3.68 -2.19 10.98
CA PHE A 134 -3.67 -3.62 10.69
C PHE A 134 -4.72 -4.01 9.65
N MET A 135 -5.93 -3.49 9.76
CA MET A 135 -7.00 -3.76 8.79
C MET A 135 -6.59 -3.29 7.38
N VAL A 136 -5.95 -2.12 7.26
CA VAL A 136 -5.43 -1.61 5.99
C VAL A 136 -4.31 -2.50 5.44
N CYS A 137 -3.33 -2.88 6.26
CA CYS A 137 -2.22 -3.73 5.81
C CYS A 137 -2.71 -5.13 5.42
N TYR A 138 -3.58 -5.73 6.23
CA TYR A 138 -4.21 -7.01 5.94
C TYR A 138 -5.05 -6.95 4.65
N GLY A 139 -5.87 -5.92 4.51
CA GLY A 139 -6.66 -5.68 3.30
C GLY A 139 -5.80 -5.54 2.05
N ALA A 140 -4.67 -4.82 2.13
CA ALA A 140 -3.72 -4.68 1.03
C ALA A 140 -3.12 -6.04 0.61
N VAL A 141 -2.76 -6.89 1.57
CA VAL A 141 -2.22 -8.25 1.28
C VAL A 141 -3.30 -9.15 0.65
N VAL A 142 -4.54 -9.10 1.14
CA VAL A 142 -5.67 -9.82 0.55
C VAL A 142 -5.92 -9.34 -0.88
N ALA A 143 -5.94 -8.03 -1.11
CA ALA A 143 -6.11 -7.45 -2.45
C ALA A 143 -4.98 -7.87 -3.39
N CYS A 144 -3.72 -7.85 -2.93
CA CYS A 144 -2.59 -8.32 -3.73
C CYS A 144 -2.76 -9.80 -4.11
N THR A 145 -3.26 -10.61 -3.19
CA THR A 145 -3.46 -12.05 -3.43
C THR A 145 -4.56 -12.31 -4.46
N LEU A 146 -5.67 -11.57 -4.35
CA LEU A 146 -6.78 -11.66 -5.30
C LEU A 146 -6.38 -11.21 -6.71
N LEU A 147 -5.72 -10.04 -6.82
CA LEU A 147 -5.24 -9.51 -8.10
C LEU A 147 -4.18 -10.43 -8.72
N GLY A 148 -3.32 -11.03 -7.90
CA GLY A 148 -2.29 -11.99 -8.36
C GLY A 148 -2.94 -13.24 -8.96
N GLY A 149 -3.95 -13.78 -8.27
CA GLY A 149 -4.76 -14.89 -8.77
C GLY A 149 -5.48 -14.55 -10.08
N GLN A 150 -6.02 -13.34 -10.22
CA GLN A 150 -6.66 -12.89 -11.48
C GLN A 150 -5.65 -12.80 -12.63
N CYS A 151 -4.45 -12.28 -12.37
CA CYS A 151 -3.39 -12.22 -13.39
C CYS A 151 -2.93 -13.61 -13.81
N MET A 152 -2.73 -14.53 -12.85
CA MET A 152 -2.37 -15.93 -13.13
C MET A 152 -3.45 -16.65 -13.93
N LYS A 153 -4.74 -16.45 -13.57
CA LYS A 153 -5.86 -17.01 -14.33
C LYS A 153 -5.90 -16.47 -15.77
N SER A 154 -5.61 -15.19 -15.95
CA SER A 154 -5.54 -14.57 -17.28
C SER A 154 -4.44 -15.20 -18.15
N ILE A 155 -3.26 -15.46 -17.57
CA ILE A 155 -2.17 -16.18 -18.23
C ILE A 155 -2.57 -17.62 -18.57
N TYR A 156 -3.26 -18.31 -17.65
CA TYR A 156 -3.76 -19.66 -17.89
C TYR A 156 -4.74 -19.71 -19.06
N LEU A 157 -5.76 -18.83 -19.07
CA LEU A 157 -6.75 -18.76 -20.15
C LEU A 157 -6.15 -18.32 -21.49
N LEU A 158 -5.06 -17.55 -21.48
CA LEU A 158 -4.33 -17.18 -22.69
C LEU A 158 -3.73 -18.40 -23.42
N SER A 159 -3.28 -19.39 -22.65
CA SER A 159 -2.66 -20.63 -23.11
C SER A 159 -3.68 -21.75 -23.31
N ASN A 160 -4.70 -21.80 -22.45
CA ASN A 160 -5.78 -22.77 -22.48
C ASN A 160 -7.15 -22.05 -22.43
N PRO A 161 -7.69 -21.58 -23.57
CA PRO A 161 -8.92 -20.79 -23.62
C PRO A 161 -10.15 -21.50 -23.02
N ASN A 162 -10.18 -22.83 -23.08
CA ASN A 162 -11.27 -23.65 -22.56
C ASN A 162 -10.95 -24.24 -21.18
N GLY A 163 -10.00 -23.65 -20.46
CA GLY A 163 -9.56 -24.12 -19.17
C GLY A 163 -10.66 -24.07 -18.10
N SER A 164 -10.80 -25.14 -17.31
CA SER A 164 -11.87 -25.28 -16.31
C SER A 164 -11.55 -24.73 -14.92
N MET A 165 -10.26 -24.50 -14.62
CA MET A 165 -9.79 -24.04 -13.31
C MET A 165 -10.45 -22.73 -12.89
N LYS A 166 -10.90 -22.69 -11.64
CA LYS A 166 -11.61 -21.54 -11.06
C LYS A 166 -10.64 -20.51 -10.50
N LEU A 167 -11.11 -19.28 -10.33
CA LEU A 167 -10.27 -18.18 -9.83
C LEU A 167 -9.69 -18.48 -8.44
N TYR A 168 -10.48 -19.09 -7.55
CA TYR A 168 -10.02 -19.39 -6.18
C TYR A 168 -8.79 -20.31 -6.16
N GLU A 169 -8.61 -21.19 -7.15
CA GLU A 169 -7.44 -22.05 -7.26
C GLU A 169 -6.18 -21.22 -7.50
N PHE A 170 -6.24 -20.24 -8.41
CA PHE A 170 -5.13 -19.31 -8.67
C PHE A 170 -4.86 -18.37 -7.48
N VAL A 171 -5.92 -17.95 -6.76
CA VAL A 171 -5.78 -17.17 -5.53
C VAL A 171 -5.06 -17.98 -4.45
N ILE A 172 -5.38 -19.27 -4.29
CA ILE A 172 -4.66 -20.17 -3.36
C ILE A 172 -3.20 -20.32 -3.79
N ILE A 173 -2.93 -20.58 -5.09
CA ILE A 173 -1.55 -20.73 -5.60
C ILE A 173 -0.73 -19.46 -5.33
N PHE A 174 -1.27 -18.29 -5.65
CA PHE A 174 -0.58 -17.03 -5.40
C PHE A 174 -0.44 -16.74 -3.90
N GLY A 175 -1.43 -17.10 -3.07
CA GLY A 175 -1.35 -17.01 -1.61
C GLY A 175 -0.23 -17.87 -1.03
N CYS A 176 -0.09 -19.12 -1.48
CA CYS A 176 1.03 -19.99 -1.11
C CYS A 176 2.39 -19.37 -1.52
N PHE A 177 2.45 -18.80 -2.72
CA PHE A 177 3.65 -18.08 -3.17
C PHE A 177 3.97 -16.86 -2.28
N MET A 178 2.96 -16.06 -1.91
CA MET A 178 3.14 -14.94 -0.96
C MET A 178 3.59 -15.41 0.42
N LEU A 179 3.11 -16.56 0.92
CA LEU A 179 3.57 -17.14 2.18
C LEU A 179 5.06 -17.53 2.13
N ILE A 180 5.53 -18.04 1.00
CA ILE A 180 6.96 -18.34 0.79
C ILE A 180 7.78 -17.04 0.80
N LEU A 181 7.33 -16.02 0.05
CA LEU A 181 7.99 -14.71 0.02
C LEU A 181 8.02 -14.04 1.39
N ALA A 182 6.98 -14.23 2.21
CA ALA A 182 6.91 -13.72 3.57
C ALA A 182 8.01 -14.28 4.50
N GLN A 183 8.61 -15.43 4.15
CA GLN A 183 9.71 -16.02 4.91
C GLN A 183 11.09 -15.43 4.57
N ILE A 184 11.23 -14.69 3.47
CA ILE A 184 12.51 -14.13 3.05
C ILE A 184 12.81 -12.90 3.91
N PRO A 185 13.87 -12.90 4.75
CA PRO A 185 14.19 -11.75 5.60
C PRO A 185 14.54 -10.53 4.74
N SER A 186 13.97 -9.38 5.08
CA SER A 186 13.95 -8.20 4.20
C SER A 186 15.28 -7.42 4.09
N PHE A 187 16.38 -7.96 4.61
CA PHE A 187 17.41 -7.11 5.22
C PHE A 187 18.54 -6.58 4.32
N HIS A 188 18.56 -6.85 3.01
CA HIS A 188 19.63 -6.31 2.15
C HIS A 188 19.20 -5.78 0.76
N SER A 189 17.96 -6.03 0.32
CA SER A 189 17.56 -5.85 -1.10
C SER A 189 16.38 -4.89 -1.34
N LEU A 190 15.73 -4.35 -0.29
CA LEU A 190 14.51 -3.53 -0.45
C LEU A 190 14.72 -2.31 -1.35
N ARG A 191 15.92 -1.71 -1.31
CA ARG A 191 16.26 -0.58 -2.18
C ARG A 191 16.16 -0.93 -3.67
N HIS A 192 16.72 -2.07 -4.05
CA HIS A 192 16.75 -2.53 -5.42
C HIS A 192 15.39 -3.11 -5.84
N ILE A 193 14.72 -3.83 -4.94
CA ILE A 193 13.36 -4.33 -5.15
C ILE A 193 12.43 -3.16 -5.45
N ASN A 194 12.46 -2.09 -4.65
CA ASN A 194 11.58 -0.94 -4.85
C ASN A 194 11.91 -0.13 -6.12
N LEU A 195 13.18 -0.10 -6.55
CA LEU A 195 13.53 0.50 -7.83
C LEU A 195 12.97 -0.31 -9.01
N VAL A 196 13.15 -1.63 -8.99
CA VAL A 196 12.55 -2.52 -10.00
C VAL A 196 11.02 -2.41 -9.96
N SER A 197 10.46 -2.33 -8.77
CA SER A 197 9.04 -2.19 -8.51
C SER A 197 8.45 -0.91 -9.13
N LEU A 198 9.14 0.23 -9.02
CA LEU A 198 8.78 1.46 -9.73
C LEU A 198 8.77 1.27 -11.26
N VAL A 199 9.78 0.58 -11.81
CA VAL A 199 9.83 0.34 -13.26
C VAL A 199 8.67 -0.56 -13.70
N LEU A 200 8.36 -1.60 -12.93
CA LEU A 200 7.21 -2.46 -13.18
C LEU A 200 5.89 -1.68 -13.12
N SER A 201 5.73 -0.76 -12.16
CA SER A 201 4.52 0.04 -12.00
C SER A 201 4.27 1.00 -13.16
N LEU A 202 5.31 1.67 -13.63
CA LEU A 202 5.25 2.46 -14.86
C LEU A 202 4.96 1.57 -16.07
N SER A 203 5.58 0.39 -16.14
CA SER A 203 5.47 -0.52 -17.30
C SER A 203 4.06 -1.07 -17.46
N TYR A 204 3.44 -1.67 -16.42
CA TYR A 204 2.08 -2.19 -16.57
C TYR A 204 1.05 -1.06 -16.74
N SER A 205 1.28 0.11 -16.15
CA SER A 205 0.38 1.26 -16.32
C SER A 205 0.42 1.77 -17.75
N ALA A 206 1.62 1.95 -18.31
CA ALA A 206 1.80 2.31 -19.71
C ALA A 206 1.22 1.25 -20.65
N CYS A 207 1.40 -0.04 -20.35
CA CYS A 207 0.83 -1.13 -21.13
C CYS A 207 -0.71 -1.11 -21.09
N ALA A 208 -1.31 -0.97 -19.91
CA ALA A 208 -2.75 -0.88 -19.75
C ALA A 208 -3.33 0.33 -20.51
N THR A 209 -2.69 1.49 -20.41
CA THR A 209 -3.07 2.69 -21.15
C THR A 209 -2.95 2.50 -22.66
N ALA A 210 -1.81 2.02 -23.14
CA ALA A 210 -1.56 1.81 -24.57
C ALA A 210 -2.52 0.80 -25.18
N ALA A 211 -2.78 -0.33 -24.49
CA ALA A 211 -3.75 -1.32 -24.92
C ALA A 211 -5.17 -0.74 -24.94
N SER A 212 -5.57 0.02 -23.92
CA SER A 212 -6.90 0.64 -23.88
C SER A 212 -7.08 1.63 -25.04
N ILE A 213 -6.07 2.48 -25.31
CA ILE A 213 -6.10 3.41 -26.46
C ILE A 213 -6.17 2.65 -27.79
N TYR A 214 -5.38 1.58 -27.95
CA TYR A 214 -5.39 0.77 -29.15
C TYR A 214 -6.76 0.09 -29.37
N ILE A 215 -7.32 -0.52 -28.32
CA ILE A 215 -8.60 -1.22 -28.37
C ILE A 215 -9.74 -0.24 -28.66
N GLY A 216 -9.78 0.91 -27.97
CA GLY A 216 -10.85 1.91 -28.15
C GLY A 216 -10.82 2.63 -29.50
N ASN A 217 -9.73 2.54 -30.26
CA ASN A 217 -9.63 2.99 -31.66
C ASN A 217 -9.79 1.86 -32.69
N SER A 218 -9.80 0.61 -32.24
CA SER A 218 -9.91 -0.57 -33.09
C SER A 218 -11.37 -0.97 -33.30
N SER A 219 -11.67 -1.59 -34.43
CA SER A 219 -12.96 -2.25 -34.67
C SER A 219 -13.20 -3.46 -33.75
N LYS A 220 -12.17 -3.92 -33.04
CA LYS A 220 -12.26 -5.01 -32.06
C LYS A 220 -12.73 -4.57 -30.68
N GLY A 221 -12.72 -3.26 -30.39
CA GLY A 221 -13.15 -2.75 -29.10
C GLY A 221 -14.67 -2.84 -28.91
N PRO A 222 -15.17 -2.84 -27.67
CA PRO A 222 -16.61 -2.83 -27.42
C PRO A 222 -17.24 -1.51 -27.90
N LYS A 223 -18.55 -1.52 -28.08
CA LYS A 223 -19.30 -0.29 -28.34
C LYS A 223 -19.21 0.61 -27.10
N LYS A 224 -18.77 1.86 -27.29
CA LYS A 224 -18.62 2.84 -26.22
C LYS A 224 -19.99 3.18 -25.60
N ASP A 225 -20.20 2.74 -24.38
CA ASP A 225 -21.39 3.02 -23.57
C ASP A 225 -20.95 3.48 -22.18
N TYR A 226 -21.43 4.65 -21.76
CA TYR A 226 -21.08 5.28 -20.49
C TYR A 226 -22.29 5.42 -19.55
N SER A 227 -23.36 4.66 -19.82
CA SER A 227 -24.50 4.55 -18.92
C SER A 227 -24.05 3.95 -17.58
N ILE A 228 -24.62 4.47 -16.48
CA ILE A 228 -24.31 3.99 -15.13
C ILE A 228 -24.96 2.62 -14.95
N LYS A 229 -24.19 1.64 -14.45
CA LYS A 229 -24.65 0.26 -14.25
C LYS A 229 -25.68 0.15 -13.11
N GLY A 230 -26.71 -0.67 -13.35
CA GLY A 230 -27.61 -1.18 -12.30
C GLY A 230 -28.84 -0.31 -12.01
N ASP A 231 -29.74 -0.87 -11.21
CA ASP A 231 -30.87 -0.18 -10.60
C ASP A 231 -30.43 0.76 -9.46
N THR A 232 -31.36 1.52 -8.88
CA THR A 232 -31.05 2.54 -7.87
C THR A 232 -30.23 2.00 -6.69
N GLU A 233 -30.54 0.80 -6.19
CA GLU A 233 -29.82 0.19 -5.08
C GLU A 233 -28.39 -0.20 -5.50
N SER A 234 -28.25 -0.86 -6.66
CA SER A 234 -26.94 -1.22 -7.21
C SER A 234 -26.06 -0.01 -7.48
N GLN A 235 -26.66 1.12 -7.89
CA GLN A 235 -25.95 2.38 -8.09
C GLN A 235 -25.41 2.94 -6.78
N ILE A 236 -26.21 2.95 -5.71
CA ILE A 236 -25.78 3.45 -4.40
C ILE A 236 -24.61 2.61 -3.87
N PHE A 237 -24.74 1.28 -3.84
CA PHE A 237 -23.64 0.40 -3.42
C PHE A 237 -22.43 0.51 -4.34
N GLY A 238 -22.65 0.69 -5.65
CA GLY A 238 -21.63 0.95 -6.64
C GLY A 238 -20.81 2.21 -6.36
N ILE A 239 -21.46 3.30 -5.94
CA ILE A 239 -20.80 4.56 -5.55
C ILE A 239 -19.87 4.32 -4.35
N PHE A 240 -20.36 3.66 -3.30
CA PHE A 240 -19.53 3.33 -2.14
C PHE A 240 -18.34 2.44 -2.51
N ASN A 241 -18.55 1.45 -3.38
CA ASN A 241 -17.48 0.61 -3.88
C ASN A 241 -16.45 1.40 -4.69
N ALA A 242 -16.89 2.31 -5.57
CA ALA A 242 -16.00 3.16 -6.36
C ALA A 242 -15.16 4.11 -5.49
N ILE A 243 -15.77 4.71 -4.46
CA ILE A 243 -15.05 5.53 -3.48
C ILE A 243 -14.03 4.67 -2.73
N ALA A 244 -14.39 3.45 -2.32
CA ALA A 244 -13.48 2.53 -1.64
C ALA A 244 -12.29 2.14 -2.53
N ILE A 245 -12.52 1.86 -3.83
CA ILE A 245 -11.46 1.60 -4.80
C ILE A 245 -10.52 2.80 -4.89
N ILE A 246 -11.05 4.01 -5.12
CA ILE A 246 -10.23 5.22 -5.27
C ILE A 246 -9.45 5.51 -3.98
N ALA A 247 -10.10 5.46 -2.82
CA ALA A 247 -9.48 5.70 -1.53
C ALA A 247 -8.36 4.68 -1.25
N THR A 248 -8.60 3.39 -1.51
CA THR A 248 -7.60 2.33 -1.33
C THR A 248 -6.44 2.48 -2.31
N THR A 249 -6.70 2.95 -3.53
CA THR A 249 -5.66 3.16 -4.55
C THR A 249 -4.69 4.28 -4.14
N TYR A 250 -5.19 5.36 -3.52
CA TYR A 250 -4.33 6.42 -2.98
C TYR A 250 -3.74 6.12 -1.59
N GLY A 251 -4.34 5.16 -0.87
CA GLY A 251 -4.02 4.84 0.51
C GLY A 251 -2.61 4.23 0.68
N ASN A 252 -1.86 4.77 1.63
CA ASN A 252 -0.59 4.23 2.10
C ASN A 252 -0.55 4.17 3.63
N GLY A 253 -0.36 2.97 4.17
CA GLY A 253 -0.31 2.71 5.61
C GLY A 253 1.07 2.77 6.24
N ILE A 254 2.12 3.06 5.46
CA ILE A 254 3.52 2.92 5.89
C ILE A 254 4.39 4.19 5.65
N ILE A 255 3.75 5.37 5.63
CA ILE A 255 4.45 6.66 5.44
C ILE A 255 5.56 6.89 6.49
N PRO A 256 5.30 6.70 7.80
CA PRO A 256 6.32 6.86 8.84
C PRO A 256 7.51 5.91 8.65
N GLU A 257 7.24 4.65 8.30
CA GLU A 257 8.24 3.62 8.06
C GLU A 257 9.13 3.98 6.86
N ILE A 258 8.54 4.54 5.79
CA ILE A 258 9.31 5.05 4.64
C ILE A 258 10.16 6.25 5.04
N GLN A 259 9.60 7.23 5.76
CA GLN A 259 10.33 8.41 6.22
C GLN A 259 11.49 8.03 7.14
N ALA A 260 11.30 7.01 7.97
CA ALA A 260 12.31 6.52 8.88
C ALA A 260 13.56 6.01 8.15
N THR A 261 13.45 5.55 6.89
CA THR A 261 14.60 5.14 6.07
C THR A 261 15.49 6.28 5.57
N LEU A 262 15.05 7.54 5.70
CA LEU A 262 15.81 8.71 5.26
C LEU A 262 17.00 9.01 6.19
N ALA A 263 18.11 9.43 5.58
CA ALA A 263 19.24 9.95 6.33
C ALA A 263 18.85 11.26 7.04
N PRO A 264 19.09 11.40 8.35
CA PRO A 264 18.95 12.68 9.03
C PRO A 264 19.87 13.77 8.44
N PRO A 265 19.48 15.05 8.51
CA PRO A 265 18.15 15.54 8.85
C PRO A 265 17.15 15.30 7.69
N VAL A 266 15.86 15.12 7.99
CA VAL A 266 14.83 14.87 6.96
C VAL A 266 14.59 16.14 6.12
N LYS A 267 14.46 17.33 6.73
CA LYS A 267 14.51 18.68 6.10
C LYS A 267 13.92 18.74 4.70
N GLY A 268 12.62 18.44 4.59
CA GLY A 268 11.87 18.53 3.33
C GLY A 268 12.22 17.48 2.26
N LYS A 269 13.10 16.51 2.54
CA LYS A 269 13.37 15.36 1.64
C LYS A 269 12.10 14.56 1.37
N MET A 270 11.24 14.40 2.37
CA MET A 270 9.98 13.69 2.23
C MET A 270 8.99 14.45 1.33
N PHE A 271 8.88 15.78 1.48
CA PHE A 271 8.07 16.61 0.58
C PHE A 271 8.50 16.47 -0.88
N LYS A 272 9.81 16.52 -1.18
CA LYS A 272 10.32 16.28 -2.53
C LYS A 272 9.97 14.88 -3.03
N GLY A 273 10.07 13.87 -2.17
CA GLY A 273 9.64 12.51 -2.48
C GLY A 273 8.15 12.41 -2.81
N LEU A 274 7.30 13.09 -2.03
CA LEU A 274 5.86 13.19 -2.27
C LEU A 274 5.57 13.88 -3.61
N CYS A 275 6.25 14.98 -3.94
CA CYS A 275 6.07 15.64 -5.25
C CYS A 275 6.38 14.69 -6.42
N VAL A 276 7.48 13.92 -6.34
CA VAL A 276 7.81 12.92 -7.37
C VAL A 276 6.73 11.84 -7.45
N CYS A 277 6.34 11.28 -6.30
CA CYS A 277 5.31 10.26 -6.23
C CYS A 277 3.99 10.74 -6.85
N TYR A 278 3.56 11.97 -6.52
CA TYR A 278 2.31 12.52 -7.04
C TYR A 278 2.39 12.91 -8.51
N GLY A 279 3.56 13.31 -9.01
CA GLY A 279 3.78 13.44 -10.46
C GLY A 279 3.58 12.10 -11.19
N VAL A 280 4.15 11.01 -10.66
CA VAL A 280 3.96 9.66 -11.23
C VAL A 280 2.51 9.19 -11.10
N LEU A 281 1.87 9.45 -9.97
CA LEU A 281 0.44 9.15 -9.75
C LEU A 281 -0.44 9.83 -10.79
N THR A 282 -0.25 11.13 -11.02
CA THR A 282 -1.02 11.88 -12.02
C THR A 282 -0.89 11.22 -13.39
N VAL A 283 0.32 10.85 -13.81
CA VAL A 283 0.53 10.19 -15.11
C VAL A 283 -0.10 8.81 -15.16
N THR A 284 0.09 7.99 -14.12
CA THR A 284 -0.36 6.59 -14.12
C THR A 284 -1.86 6.45 -13.88
N PHE A 285 -2.40 7.02 -12.80
CA PHE A 285 -3.78 6.82 -12.39
C PHE A 285 -4.75 7.45 -13.39
N PHE A 286 -4.49 8.69 -13.81
CA PHE A 286 -5.38 9.36 -14.76
C PHE A 286 -5.28 8.71 -16.13
N SER A 287 -4.09 8.35 -16.61
CA SER A 287 -4.00 7.71 -17.93
C SER A 287 -4.71 6.36 -17.95
N VAL A 288 -4.54 5.51 -16.94
CA VAL A 288 -5.21 4.20 -16.87
C VAL A 288 -6.71 4.36 -16.68
N ALA A 289 -7.16 5.21 -15.74
CA ALA A 289 -8.58 5.43 -15.49
C ALA A 289 -9.30 5.99 -16.73
N ILE A 290 -8.76 7.05 -17.34
CA ILE A 290 -9.35 7.71 -18.50
C ILE A 290 -9.33 6.80 -19.72
N SER A 291 -8.18 6.23 -20.07
CA SER A 291 -8.07 5.40 -21.28
C SER A 291 -8.86 4.10 -21.16
N GLY A 292 -8.81 3.44 -20.00
CA GLY A 292 -9.56 2.21 -19.73
C GLY A 292 -11.07 2.48 -19.78
N TYR A 293 -11.55 3.49 -19.06
CA TYR A 293 -12.97 3.81 -19.07
C TYR A 293 -13.43 4.31 -20.44
N TRP A 294 -12.62 5.07 -21.17
CA TRP A 294 -12.93 5.46 -22.56
C TRP A 294 -13.03 4.27 -23.52
N ALA A 295 -12.20 3.24 -23.33
CA ALA A 295 -12.16 2.07 -24.20
C ALA A 295 -13.32 1.10 -23.92
N PHE A 296 -13.64 0.87 -22.65
CA PHE A 296 -14.60 -0.17 -22.23
C PHE A 296 -15.91 0.36 -21.66
N GLY A 297 -15.95 1.63 -21.26
CA GLY A 297 -17.14 2.26 -20.69
C GLY A 297 -17.68 1.47 -19.51
N ASN A 298 -18.99 1.24 -19.50
CA ASN A 298 -19.67 0.43 -18.48
C ASN A 298 -19.23 -1.04 -18.46
N GLN A 299 -18.52 -1.55 -19.48
CA GLN A 299 -17.98 -2.91 -19.51
C GLN A 299 -16.59 -3.04 -18.88
N SER A 300 -16.03 -1.96 -18.31
CA SER A 300 -14.76 -2.03 -17.57
C SER A 300 -14.87 -3.06 -16.44
N GLU A 301 -13.93 -4.00 -16.37
CA GLU A 301 -13.87 -5.04 -15.34
C GLU A 301 -13.04 -4.58 -14.14
N GLY A 302 -13.24 -5.23 -12.99
CA GLY A 302 -12.53 -4.91 -11.75
C GLY A 302 -11.00 -4.96 -11.85
N LEU A 303 -10.46 -5.69 -12.83
CA LEU A 303 -9.07 -5.60 -13.27
C LEU A 303 -9.08 -5.39 -14.79
N ILE A 304 -8.68 -4.20 -15.25
CA ILE A 304 -8.75 -3.82 -16.68
C ILE A 304 -7.99 -4.78 -17.61
N LEU A 305 -6.96 -5.47 -17.11
CA LEU A 305 -6.22 -6.47 -17.90
C LEU A 305 -7.11 -7.66 -18.30
N THR A 306 -8.17 -7.93 -17.54
CA THR A 306 -9.16 -8.98 -17.87
C THR A 306 -9.93 -8.60 -19.13
N ASN A 307 -10.25 -7.32 -19.33
CA ASN A 307 -10.93 -6.86 -20.55
C ASN A 307 -10.12 -7.10 -21.82
N PHE A 308 -8.80 -7.29 -21.73
CA PHE A 308 -7.97 -7.60 -22.90
C PHE A 308 -8.17 -9.03 -23.41
N LEU A 309 -8.81 -9.87 -22.59
CA LEU A 309 -9.13 -11.27 -22.86
C LEU A 309 -10.64 -11.51 -22.62
N GLU A 310 -11.42 -11.44 -23.69
CA GLU A 310 -12.89 -11.62 -23.62
C GLU A 310 -13.27 -12.92 -24.32
N ASP A 311 -13.88 -13.87 -23.60
CA ASP A 311 -14.35 -15.16 -24.12
C ASP A 311 -13.33 -15.92 -25.01
N GLY A 312 -12.07 -15.94 -24.57
CA GLY A 312 -10.96 -16.59 -25.29
C GLY A 312 -10.44 -15.82 -26.51
N LYS A 313 -11.04 -14.66 -26.82
CA LYS A 313 -10.56 -13.73 -27.86
C LYS A 313 -9.68 -12.68 -27.22
N THR A 314 -8.53 -12.44 -27.85
CA THR A 314 -7.57 -11.45 -27.39
C THR A 314 -7.73 -10.17 -28.20
N LEU A 315 -7.95 -9.04 -27.51
CA LEU A 315 -8.09 -7.73 -28.15
C LEU A 315 -6.74 -7.11 -28.54
N VAL A 316 -5.66 -7.58 -27.90
CA VAL A 316 -4.26 -7.23 -28.17
C VAL A 316 -3.41 -8.51 -28.33
N PRO A 317 -2.18 -8.44 -28.87
CA PRO A 317 -1.33 -9.64 -29.06
C PRO A 317 -1.11 -10.44 -27.77
N LYS A 318 -1.11 -11.77 -27.86
CA LYS A 318 -0.99 -12.67 -26.69
C LYS A 318 0.25 -12.36 -25.83
N TRP A 319 1.40 -12.16 -26.46
CA TRP A 319 2.65 -11.87 -25.75
C TRP A 319 2.54 -10.61 -24.88
N PHE A 320 1.77 -9.62 -25.32
CA PHE A 320 1.57 -8.36 -24.62
C PHE A 320 0.75 -8.57 -23.35
N ILE A 321 -0.34 -9.35 -23.44
CA ILE A 321 -1.18 -9.74 -22.28
C ILE A 321 -0.32 -10.50 -21.28
N PHE A 322 0.44 -11.49 -21.74
CA PHE A 322 1.33 -12.28 -20.90
C PHE A 322 2.35 -11.41 -20.16
N MET A 323 3.11 -10.60 -20.90
CA MET A 323 4.13 -9.70 -20.33
C MET A 323 3.52 -8.74 -19.30
N THR A 324 2.39 -8.11 -19.62
CA THR A 324 1.74 -7.15 -18.73
C THR A 324 1.28 -7.82 -17.43
N ASN A 325 0.68 -9.02 -17.51
CA ASN A 325 0.28 -9.78 -16.32
C ASN A 325 1.49 -10.23 -15.49
N VAL A 326 2.60 -10.61 -16.11
CA VAL A 326 3.85 -10.94 -15.39
C VAL A 326 4.40 -9.70 -14.66
N PHE A 327 4.43 -8.53 -15.30
CA PHE A 327 4.86 -7.30 -14.64
C PHE A 327 3.96 -6.95 -13.44
N THR A 328 2.65 -7.11 -13.60
CA THR A 328 1.69 -6.91 -12.52
C THR A 328 1.92 -7.90 -11.37
N ILE A 329 2.10 -9.19 -11.67
CA ILE A 329 2.40 -10.24 -10.66
C ILE A 329 3.67 -9.92 -9.88
N LEU A 330 4.76 -9.56 -10.56
CA LEU A 330 6.01 -9.20 -9.91
C LEU A 330 5.84 -7.96 -9.02
N GLN A 331 5.06 -6.96 -9.47
CA GLN A 331 4.77 -5.80 -8.64
C GLN A 331 3.92 -6.14 -7.42
N LEU A 332 2.86 -6.92 -7.59
CA LEU A 332 2.01 -7.38 -6.49
C LEU A 332 2.82 -8.11 -5.43
N SER A 333 3.81 -8.90 -5.86
CA SER A 333 4.72 -9.61 -4.97
C SER A 333 5.57 -8.65 -4.14
N ALA A 334 6.17 -7.64 -4.78
CA ALA A 334 6.96 -6.62 -4.09
C ALA A 334 6.12 -5.81 -3.09
N VAL A 335 4.96 -5.31 -3.51
CA VAL A 335 4.05 -4.53 -2.66
C VAL A 335 3.50 -5.38 -1.52
N GLY A 336 3.09 -6.61 -1.79
CA GLY A 336 2.56 -7.52 -0.77
C GLY A 336 3.58 -7.83 0.33
N VAL A 337 4.86 -8.03 -0.02
CA VAL A 337 5.94 -8.22 0.98
C VAL A 337 6.14 -6.97 1.82
N VAL A 338 6.05 -5.77 1.23
CA VAL A 338 6.15 -4.50 1.97
C VAL A 338 5.00 -4.35 2.98
N TYR A 339 3.76 -4.63 2.57
CA TYR A 339 2.60 -4.56 3.47
C TYR A 339 2.54 -5.69 4.52
N LEU A 340 3.31 -6.76 4.35
CA LEU A 340 3.48 -7.81 5.37
C LEU A 340 4.43 -7.40 6.51
N GLN A 341 5.32 -6.43 6.29
CA GLN A 341 6.33 -6.04 7.29
C GLN A 341 5.74 -5.64 8.64
N PRO A 342 4.70 -4.77 8.73
CA PRO A 342 4.14 -4.38 10.02
C PRO A 342 3.56 -5.56 10.81
N THR A 343 3.02 -6.57 10.11
CA THR A 343 2.49 -7.79 10.72
C THR A 343 3.62 -8.72 11.16
N ASN A 344 4.61 -8.96 10.30
CA ASN A 344 5.75 -9.80 10.61
C ASN A 344 6.54 -9.27 11.82
N GLU A 345 6.76 -7.96 11.90
CA GLU A 345 7.44 -7.33 13.04
C GLU A 345 6.68 -7.53 14.36
N VAL A 346 5.34 -7.50 14.34
CA VAL A 346 4.54 -7.79 15.54
C VAL A 346 4.69 -9.23 15.95
N LEU A 347 4.58 -10.15 14.99
CA LEU A 347 4.73 -11.58 15.25
C LEU A 347 6.13 -11.90 15.79
N GLU A 348 7.17 -11.27 15.25
CA GLU A 348 8.54 -11.39 15.75
C GLU A 348 8.70 -10.81 17.16
N LYS A 349 8.10 -9.66 17.44
CA LYS A 349 8.14 -9.07 18.80
C LYS A 349 7.37 -9.91 19.82
N THR A 350 6.28 -10.55 19.41
CA THR A 350 5.41 -11.34 20.30
C THR A 350 5.92 -12.78 20.49
N PHE A 351 6.52 -13.37 19.46
CA PHE A 351 6.86 -14.80 19.44
C PHE A 351 8.32 -15.11 19.09
N GLY A 352 9.09 -14.14 18.61
CA GLY A 352 10.49 -14.32 18.25
C GLY A 352 11.41 -14.33 19.46
N ASP A 353 12.43 -15.18 19.41
CA ASP A 353 13.49 -15.23 20.41
C ASP A 353 14.76 -14.56 19.83
N PRO A 354 15.16 -13.38 20.33
CA PRO A 354 16.32 -12.64 19.83
C PRO A 354 17.66 -13.33 20.11
N SER A 355 17.68 -14.38 20.94
CA SER A 355 18.88 -15.20 21.19
C SER A 355 19.12 -16.27 20.14
N ASN A 356 18.18 -16.50 19.22
CA ASN A 356 18.25 -17.53 18.19
C ASN A 356 18.44 -16.95 16.77
N PRO A 357 19.08 -17.70 15.84
CA PRO A 357 19.21 -17.27 14.44
C PRO A 357 17.86 -16.97 13.78
N GLU A 358 17.83 -16.00 12.87
CA GLU A 358 16.61 -15.52 12.17
C GLU A 358 15.87 -16.62 11.40
N PHE A 359 16.58 -17.67 10.96
CA PHE A 359 16.02 -18.82 10.25
C PHE A 359 15.83 -20.07 11.12
N SER A 360 16.00 -19.97 12.44
CA SER A 360 15.78 -21.11 13.32
C SER A 360 14.31 -21.54 13.27
N ALA A 361 14.06 -22.85 13.40
CA ALA A 361 12.69 -23.38 13.44
C ALA A 361 11.84 -22.65 14.49
N ARG A 362 12.43 -22.21 15.60
CA ARG A 362 11.75 -21.47 16.68
C ARG A 362 11.30 -20.05 16.28
N ASN A 363 11.99 -19.39 15.35
CA ASN A 363 11.62 -18.06 14.83
C ASN A 363 10.78 -18.13 13.54
N VAL A 364 10.86 -19.24 12.79
CA VAL A 364 10.07 -19.48 11.56
C VAL A 364 8.68 -20.05 11.88
N PHE A 365 8.55 -20.93 12.89
CA PHE A 365 7.28 -21.59 13.24
C PHE A 365 6.17 -20.61 13.64
N PRO A 366 6.43 -19.51 14.40
CA PRO A 366 5.42 -18.48 14.64
C PRO A 366 4.97 -17.79 13.35
N ARG A 367 5.90 -17.40 12.45
CA ARG A 367 5.57 -16.78 11.15
C ARG A 367 4.68 -17.67 10.27
N VAL A 368 4.75 -18.99 10.43
CA VAL A 368 3.95 -19.98 9.67
C VAL A 368 2.59 -20.25 10.32
N ILE A 369 2.49 -20.29 11.66
CA ILE A 369 1.30 -20.79 12.36
C ILE A 369 0.32 -19.69 12.78
N THR A 370 0.78 -18.46 13.04
CA THR A 370 -0.12 -17.38 13.50
C THR A 370 -0.92 -16.71 12.37
N ALA A 371 -0.81 -17.19 11.12
CA ALA A 371 -1.48 -16.61 9.97
C ALA A 371 -3.02 -16.79 9.91
N PRO A 372 -3.67 -17.65 10.73
CA PRO A 372 -5.12 -17.51 10.91
C PRO A 372 -5.69 -17.75 12.33
N CYS A 373 -4.89 -17.99 13.37
CA CYS A 373 -5.45 -18.39 14.66
C CYS A 373 -4.83 -17.65 15.85
N ARG A 374 -5.57 -16.64 16.33
CA ARG A 374 -6.13 -16.52 17.70
C ARG A 374 -6.47 -15.05 17.98
N LEU A 375 -7.70 -14.66 17.63
CA LEU A 375 -8.41 -13.57 18.30
C LEU A 375 -9.18 -14.22 19.45
N SER A 376 -8.65 -14.07 20.66
CA SER A 376 -9.41 -14.17 21.91
C SER A 376 -8.98 -13.04 22.82
#